data_AF-A0A6C0DU92-F1
#
_entry.id   AF-A0A6C0DU92-F1
#
_cell.length_a   1.000
_cell.length_b   1.000
_cell.length_c   1.000
_cell.angle_alpha   90.00
_cell.angle_beta   90.00
_cell.angle_gamma   90.00
#
_symmetry.space_group_name_H-M   'P 1'
#
loop_
_entity.id
_entity.type
_entity.pdbx_description
1 polymer ?
#
loop_
_entity_poly.entity_id
_entity_poly.type
_entity_poly.pdbx_seq_one_letter_code
_entity_poly.pdbx_strand_id
1 'polypeptide(L)'
;MIQYSIVVFFLFFIVTSLLLKGYVEGFQPDVLATNQKYPQEQDDVLLKEDYPLTGRMGVSKNNAYNIWWHYPIFKVGSYAQITNNIKYPNNPDDGQCMPAEFCGALYKEKPNMPSNYAEPLPPVPDCPGARVNYYTTQPNLLPFKNPGNILY
;
A
#
# COMPACT_ATOMS: atom_id res chain seq x y z
N MET A 1 0.58 50.25 56.44
CA MET A 1 1.49 49.66 55.43
C MET A 1 1.03 48.29 54.94
N ILE A 2 0.67 47.35 55.84
CA ILE A 2 0.30 45.97 55.48
C ILE A 2 -0.88 45.88 54.49
N GLN A 3 -1.90 46.73 54.65
CA GLN A 3 -3.10 46.70 53.80
C GLN A 3 -2.81 47.10 52.34
N TYR A 4 -1.89 48.05 52.11
CA TYR A 4 -1.49 48.45 50.76
C TYR A 4 -0.62 47.38 50.08
N SER A 5 0.24 46.68 50.83
CA SER A 5 1.00 45.53 50.30
C SER A 5 0.10 44.39 49.82
N ILE A 6 -0.99 44.10 50.56
CA ILE A 6 -1.94 43.05 50.15
C ILE A 6 -2.64 43.43 48.83
N VAL A 7 -3.08 44.68 48.70
CA VAL A 7 -3.76 45.16 47.48
C VAL A 7 -2.83 45.11 46.26
N VAL A 8 -1.56 45.50 46.43
CA VAL A 8 -0.56 45.42 45.35
C VAL A 8 -0.28 43.98 44.94
N PHE A 9 -0.24 43.05 45.90
CA PHE A 9 -0.04 41.62 45.62
C PHE A 9 -1.21 41.03 44.83
N PHE A 10 -2.45 41.38 45.19
CA PHE A 10 -3.64 40.97 44.44
C PHE A 10 -3.65 41.54 43.02
N LEU A 11 -3.27 42.81 42.84
CA LEU A 11 -3.16 43.43 41.52
C LEU A 11 -2.09 42.73 40.66
N PHE A 12 -0.95 42.36 41.24
CA PHE A 12 0.10 41.63 40.53
C PHE A 12 -0.39 40.25 40.04
N PHE A 13 -1.13 39.51 40.87
CA PHE A 13 -1.75 38.23 40.47
C PHE A 13 -2.78 38.39 39.37
N ILE A 14 -3.60 39.45 39.40
CA ILE A 14 -4.59 39.71 38.36
C ILE A 14 -3.90 40.03 37.03
N VAL A 15 -2.88 40.90 37.04
CA VAL A 15 -2.15 41.29 35.83
C VAL A 15 -1.38 40.11 35.23
N THR A 16 -0.68 39.32 36.05
CA THR A 16 0.01 38.11 35.59
C THR A 16 -0.94 37.05 35.04
N SER A 17 -2.13 36.87 35.64
CA SER A 17 -3.15 35.96 35.11
C SER A 17 -3.71 36.41 33.75
N LEU A 18 -3.79 37.72 33.51
CA LEU A 18 -4.20 38.28 32.22
C LEU A 18 -3.11 38.11 31.15
N LEU A 19 -1.83 38.25 31.53
CA LEU A 19 -0.70 38.12 30.61
C LEU A 19 -0.43 36.65 30.21
N LEU A 20 -0.74 35.69 31.08
CA LEU A 20 -0.52 34.26 30.82
C LEU A 20 -1.67 33.56 30.06
N LYS A 21 -2.81 34.22 29.86
CA LYS A 21 -3.96 33.68 29.09
C LYS A 21 -3.67 33.43 27.60
N GLY A 22 -2.53 33.90 27.09
CA GLY A 22 -2.11 33.70 25.69
C GLY A 22 -1.17 32.51 25.47
N TYR A 23 -0.72 31.81 26.50
CA TYR A 23 0.18 30.65 26.41
C TYR A 23 -0.57 29.34 26.62
N VAL A 24 -1.67 29.16 25.89
CA VAL A 24 -2.25 27.83 25.70
C VAL A 24 -1.54 27.23 24.51
N GLU A 25 -0.94 26.06 24.69
CA GLU A 25 -0.24 25.31 23.64
C GLU A 25 -1.06 25.33 22.34
N GLY A 26 -0.38 25.56 21.21
CA GLY A 26 -0.99 25.84 19.90
C GLY A 26 -1.72 24.67 19.25
N PHE A 27 -2.41 23.84 20.02
CA PHE A 27 -3.39 22.91 19.50
C PHE A 27 -4.59 23.74 19.05
N GLN A 28 -4.66 24.07 17.76
CA GLN A 28 -5.84 24.68 17.16
C GLN A 28 -6.98 23.66 17.18
N PRO A 29 -8.03 23.81 18.00
CA PRO A 29 -9.18 22.91 17.91
C PRO A 29 -10.04 23.22 16.67
N ASP A 30 -9.83 24.38 16.04
CA ASP A 30 -10.73 24.95 15.04
C ASP A 30 -10.38 24.66 13.57
N VAL A 31 -9.31 23.90 13.28
CA VAL A 31 -9.10 23.39 11.90
C VAL A 31 -10.00 22.17 11.62
N LEU A 32 -10.49 21.50 12.67
CA LEU A 32 -11.38 20.34 12.57
C LEU A 32 -12.89 20.69 12.56
N ALA A 33 -13.28 21.90 12.97
CA ALA A 33 -14.70 22.25 13.20
C ALA A 33 -15.44 22.79 11.95
N THR A 34 -14.73 23.14 10.88
CA THR A 34 -15.33 23.61 9.63
C THR A 34 -15.10 22.62 8.49
N ASN A 35 -16.11 21.78 8.23
CA ASN A 35 -16.29 21.05 6.96
C ASN A 35 -15.09 20.26 6.43
N GLN A 36 -14.17 19.82 7.29
CA GLN A 36 -13.18 18.83 6.87
C GLN A 36 -13.92 17.50 6.77
N LYS A 37 -14.27 17.11 5.55
CA LYS A 37 -14.59 15.72 5.25
C LYS A 37 -13.39 14.92 5.72
N TYR A 38 -13.61 14.08 6.73
CA TYR A 38 -12.62 13.10 7.11
C TYR A 38 -12.20 12.32 5.86
N PRO A 39 -10.92 11.89 5.78
CA PRO A 39 -10.50 11.01 4.71
C PRO A 39 -11.45 9.80 4.70
N GLN A 40 -11.92 9.40 3.52
CA GLN A 40 -12.91 8.34 3.39
C GLN A 40 -12.41 7.02 4.00
N GLU A 41 -11.09 6.88 4.10
CA GLU A 41 -10.34 5.82 4.79
C GLU A 41 -10.64 5.73 6.31
N GLN A 42 -11.28 6.73 6.91
CA GLN A 42 -11.75 6.67 8.31
C GLN A 42 -13.13 6.03 8.43
N ASP A 43 -13.96 6.12 7.39
CA ASP A 43 -15.33 5.59 7.36
C ASP A 43 -15.42 4.26 6.59
N ASP A 44 -14.49 4.01 5.68
CA ASP A 44 -14.45 2.87 4.76
C ASP A 44 -13.05 2.23 4.72
N VAL A 45 -12.97 0.98 4.26
CA VAL A 45 -11.68 0.28 4.09
C VAL A 45 -10.94 0.73 2.82
N LEU A 46 -9.62 0.74 2.89
CA LEU A 46 -8.71 1.33 1.90
C LEU A 46 -8.92 0.85 0.46
N LEU A 47 -9.23 -0.42 0.24
CA LEU A 47 -9.28 -1.04 -1.09
C LEU A 47 -10.71 -1.36 -1.54
N LYS A 48 -11.72 -0.71 -0.96
CA LYS A 48 -13.15 -0.93 -1.26
C LYS A 48 -13.50 -0.73 -2.74
N GLU A 49 -12.80 0.18 -3.42
CA GLU A 49 -13.03 0.46 -4.85
C GLU A 49 -12.53 -0.68 -5.74
N ASP A 50 -11.44 -1.34 -5.34
CA ASP A 50 -10.80 -2.40 -6.12
C ASP A 50 -11.29 -3.80 -5.76
N TYR A 51 -11.60 -4.04 -4.49
CA TYR A 51 -11.96 -5.34 -3.94
C TYR A 51 -13.31 -5.32 -3.24
N PRO A 52 -14.23 -6.24 -3.58
CA PRO A 52 -15.54 -6.29 -2.97
C PRO A 52 -15.45 -6.65 -1.48
N LEU A 53 -16.23 -5.98 -0.63
CA LEU A 53 -16.22 -6.22 0.81
C LEU A 53 -16.92 -7.53 1.18
N THR A 54 -16.44 -8.20 2.23
CA THR A 54 -17.13 -9.36 2.84
C THR A 54 -18.45 -8.95 3.49
N GLY A 55 -18.51 -7.73 4.05
CA GLY A 55 -19.60 -7.25 4.90
C GLY A 55 -19.59 -7.85 6.32
N ARG A 56 -18.50 -8.52 6.72
CA ARG A 56 -18.37 -9.05 8.08
C ARG A 56 -17.95 -7.94 9.05
N MET A 57 -18.57 -7.92 10.22
CA MET A 57 -18.23 -7.03 11.34
C MET A 57 -17.21 -7.67 12.30
N GLY A 58 -16.32 -8.53 11.79
CA GLY A 58 -15.39 -9.31 12.62
C GLY A 58 -14.35 -10.07 11.80
N VAL A 59 -13.54 -10.87 12.50
CA VAL A 59 -12.48 -11.69 11.90
C VAL A 59 -13.04 -12.91 11.16
N SER A 60 -12.23 -13.49 10.27
CA SER A 60 -12.56 -14.75 9.62
C SER A 60 -12.36 -15.92 10.59
N LYS A 61 -12.78 -17.12 10.17
CA LYS A 61 -12.52 -18.37 10.91
C LYS A 61 -11.24 -19.05 10.43
N ASN A 62 -10.33 -18.29 9.81
CA ASN A 62 -9.10 -18.84 9.26
C ASN A 62 -8.10 -19.17 10.36
N ASN A 63 -7.42 -20.30 10.16
CA ASN A 63 -6.29 -20.73 10.96
C ASN A 63 -5.05 -20.92 10.06
N ALA A 64 -3.91 -21.28 10.65
CA ALA A 64 -2.67 -21.49 9.89
C ALA A 64 -2.82 -22.54 8.76
N TYR A 65 -3.64 -23.57 8.97
CA TYR A 65 -3.91 -24.60 7.96
C TYR A 65 -4.74 -24.07 6.78
N ASN A 66 -5.62 -23.10 7.00
CA ASN A 66 -6.38 -22.50 5.93
C ASN A 66 -5.52 -21.58 5.06
N ILE A 67 -4.56 -20.86 5.65
CA ILE A 67 -3.87 -19.74 4.95
C ILE A 67 -2.49 -20.10 4.38
N TRP A 68 -1.83 -21.18 4.83
CA TRP A 68 -0.42 -21.43 4.51
C TRP A 68 -0.11 -21.56 3.00
N TRP A 69 -1.09 -22.00 2.21
CA TRP A 69 -0.92 -22.20 0.76
C TRP A 69 -1.25 -20.96 -0.07
N HIS A 70 -1.89 -19.95 0.52
CA HIS A 70 -2.30 -18.73 -0.18
C HIS A 70 -1.11 -17.84 -0.55
N TYR A 71 0.03 -17.98 0.13
CA TYR A 71 1.31 -17.42 -0.29
C TYR A 71 2.19 -18.52 -0.91
N PRO A 72 2.13 -18.75 -2.23
CA PRO A 72 2.80 -19.88 -2.86
C PRO A 72 4.33 -19.76 -2.73
N ILE A 73 4.93 -20.72 -2.05
CA ILE A 73 6.38 -20.92 -2.06
C ILE A 73 6.69 -21.73 -3.33
N PHE A 74 7.04 -21.04 -4.41
CA PHE A 74 7.40 -21.70 -5.67
C PHE A 74 8.72 -22.49 -5.50
N LYS A 75 8.76 -23.71 -6.04
CA LYS A 75 10.00 -24.50 -6.10
C LYS A 75 11.02 -23.74 -6.94
N VAL A 76 12.11 -23.32 -6.32
CA VAL A 76 13.28 -22.77 -7.02
C VAL A 76 13.79 -23.84 -8.00
N GLY A 77 13.81 -23.54 -9.30
CA GLY A 77 14.43 -24.42 -10.32
C GLY A 77 13.58 -24.77 -11.55
N SER A 78 12.38 -24.22 -11.74
CA SER A 78 11.66 -24.39 -13.02
C SER A 78 12.13 -23.37 -14.06
N TYR A 79 12.35 -23.81 -15.30
CA TYR A 79 12.49 -22.90 -16.46
C TYR A 79 11.22 -22.07 -16.73
N ALA A 80 10.09 -22.46 -16.14
CA ALA A 80 8.90 -21.63 -16.10
C ALA A 80 9.25 -20.34 -15.34
N GLN A 81 9.13 -19.19 -16.00
CA GLN A 81 9.40 -17.86 -15.46
C GLN A 81 8.32 -17.43 -14.45
N ILE A 82 8.04 -18.30 -13.47
CA ILE A 82 7.08 -18.09 -12.41
C ILE A 82 7.81 -17.37 -11.29
N THR A 83 7.43 -16.13 -11.04
CA THR A 83 8.02 -15.32 -9.96
C THR A 83 7.17 -15.39 -8.71
N ASN A 84 7.79 -15.27 -7.54
CA ASN A 84 7.08 -15.12 -6.26
C ASN A 84 6.48 -13.71 -6.06
N ASN A 85 6.64 -12.82 -7.05
CA ASN A 85 6.06 -11.48 -7.03
C ASN A 85 4.68 -11.51 -7.69
N ILE A 86 3.65 -11.85 -6.90
CA ILE A 86 2.25 -11.88 -7.36
C ILE A 86 1.80 -10.45 -7.65
N LYS A 87 1.55 -10.15 -8.92
CA LYS A 87 1.10 -8.83 -9.38
C LYS A 87 -0.39 -8.60 -9.19
N TYR A 88 -1.19 -9.65 -9.37
CA TYR A 88 -2.65 -9.63 -9.28
C TYR A 88 -3.11 -10.65 -8.23
N PRO A 89 -3.07 -10.30 -6.93
CA PRO A 89 -3.57 -11.19 -5.88
C PRO A 89 -5.10 -11.24 -5.91
N ASN A 90 -5.67 -12.43 -5.74
CA ASN A 90 -7.13 -12.62 -5.70
C ASN A 90 -7.79 -11.81 -4.58
N ASN A 91 -7.08 -11.66 -3.46
CA ASN A 91 -7.51 -10.90 -2.31
C ASN A 91 -6.29 -10.23 -1.64
N PRO A 92 -6.34 -8.93 -1.30
CA PRO A 92 -5.23 -8.23 -0.65
C PRO A 92 -5.00 -8.66 0.81
N ASP A 93 -6.00 -9.20 1.50
CA ASP A 93 -5.90 -9.61 2.90
C ASP A 93 -5.65 -11.11 3.04
N ASP A 94 -4.80 -11.70 2.20
CA ASP A 94 -4.65 -13.15 2.10
C ASP A 94 -3.18 -13.62 2.21
N GLY A 95 -2.97 -14.75 2.89
CA GLY A 95 -1.68 -15.46 3.00
C GLY A 95 -0.59 -14.87 3.92
N GLN A 96 -0.60 -13.57 4.25
CA GLN A 96 0.45 -12.93 5.08
C GLN A 96 -0.05 -12.28 6.39
N CYS A 97 -1.33 -12.46 6.70
CA CYS A 97 -2.01 -11.83 7.82
C CYS A 97 -1.68 -12.54 9.13
N MET A 98 -1.46 -11.77 10.18
CA MET A 98 -1.13 -12.28 11.50
C MET A 98 -1.91 -11.52 12.58
N PRO A 99 -2.77 -12.18 13.36
CA PRO A 99 -3.08 -13.62 13.33
C PRO A 99 -3.91 -14.06 12.10
N ALA A 100 -3.95 -15.38 11.85
CA ALA A 100 -4.54 -15.96 10.64
C ALA A 100 -6.03 -15.62 10.42
N GLU A 101 -6.75 -15.32 11.49
CA GLU A 101 -8.16 -14.90 11.47
C GLU A 101 -8.37 -13.54 10.79
N PHE A 102 -7.32 -12.71 10.66
CA PHE A 102 -7.41 -11.47 9.88
C PHE A 102 -7.35 -11.72 8.36
N CYS A 103 -6.97 -12.93 7.93
CA CYS A 103 -6.99 -13.26 6.51
C CYS A 103 -8.39 -13.46 5.99
N GLY A 104 -8.73 -12.88 4.83
CA GLY A 104 -10.07 -13.02 4.22
C GLY A 104 -11.20 -12.44 5.07
N ALA A 105 -10.88 -11.45 5.91
CA ALA A 105 -11.84 -10.83 6.83
C ALA A 105 -12.56 -9.64 6.19
N LEU A 106 -11.82 -8.77 5.50
CA LEU A 106 -12.30 -7.49 4.98
C LEU A 106 -12.79 -7.60 3.54
N TYR A 107 -12.04 -8.32 2.70
CA TYR A 107 -12.30 -8.39 1.26
C TYR A 107 -12.70 -9.80 0.81
N LYS A 108 -13.48 -9.87 -0.27
CA LYS A 108 -13.79 -11.09 -1.02
C LYS A 108 -12.77 -11.26 -2.14
N GLU A 109 -12.59 -12.49 -2.57
CA GLU A 109 -11.83 -12.78 -3.78
C GLU A 109 -12.42 -12.07 -4.99
N LYS A 110 -11.56 -11.39 -5.75
CA LYS A 110 -11.94 -10.69 -6.97
C LYS A 110 -12.06 -11.69 -8.12
N PRO A 111 -13.25 -11.82 -8.73
CA PRO A 111 -13.40 -12.67 -9.90
C PRO A 111 -12.67 -12.04 -11.10
N ASN A 112 -12.17 -12.89 -11.99
CA ASN A 112 -11.55 -12.49 -13.27
C ASN A 112 -10.26 -11.66 -13.15
N MET A 113 -9.39 -12.00 -12.20
CA MET A 113 -8.06 -11.38 -12.13
C MET A 113 -7.20 -11.77 -13.35
N PRO A 114 -6.35 -10.85 -13.86
CA PRO A 114 -5.40 -11.19 -14.89
C PRO A 114 -4.40 -12.25 -14.42
N SER A 115 -3.83 -12.98 -15.38
CA SER A 115 -2.81 -13.98 -15.10
C SER A 115 -1.57 -13.36 -14.46
N ASN A 116 -1.03 -14.02 -13.42
CA ASN A 116 0.28 -13.73 -12.85
C ASN A 116 1.42 -14.40 -13.63
N TYR A 117 1.10 -15.22 -14.63
CA TYR A 117 2.10 -15.84 -15.50
C TYR A 117 2.59 -14.82 -16.53
N ALA A 118 3.90 -14.61 -16.55
CA ALA A 118 4.56 -13.87 -17.61
C ALA A 118 4.84 -14.82 -18.78
N GLU A 119 4.28 -14.51 -19.95
CA GLU A 119 4.59 -15.22 -21.18
C GLU A 119 5.76 -14.53 -21.90
N PRO A 120 6.68 -15.31 -22.50
CA PRO A 120 7.76 -14.74 -23.29
C PRO A 120 7.21 -13.97 -24.49
N LEU A 121 7.86 -12.85 -24.83
CA LEU A 121 7.50 -12.08 -26.02
C LEU A 121 7.62 -12.96 -27.28
N PRO A 122 6.68 -12.84 -28.25
CA PRO A 122 6.72 -13.62 -29.48
C PRO A 122 8.03 -13.37 -30.23
N PRO A 123 8.52 -14.28 -31.09
CA PRO A 123 9.72 -14.05 -31.87
C PRO A 123 9.70 -12.70 -32.60
N VAL A 124 10.86 -12.05 -32.69
CA VAL A 124 10.97 -10.76 -33.39
C VAL A 124 10.80 -11.01 -34.89
N PRO A 125 10.01 -10.20 -35.61
CA PRO A 125 10.00 -10.23 -37.06
C PRO A 125 11.42 -10.02 -37.63
N ASP A 126 11.70 -10.61 -38.79
CA ASP A 126 13.00 -10.41 -39.44
C ASP A 126 13.20 -8.92 -39.76
N CYS A 127 14.14 -8.30 -39.06
CA CYS A 127 14.43 -6.88 -39.15
C CYS A 127 15.94 -6.66 -38.94
N PRO A 128 16.54 -5.54 -39.39
CA PRO A 128 17.98 -5.35 -39.31
C PRO A 128 18.55 -5.29 -37.87
N GLY A 129 17.75 -4.84 -36.90
CA GLY A 129 18.13 -4.77 -35.47
C GLY A 129 17.94 -6.09 -34.72
N ALA A 130 18.40 -6.18 -33.47
CA ALA A 130 18.07 -7.29 -32.59
C ALA A 130 17.22 -6.79 -31.41
N ARG A 131 16.36 -7.65 -30.87
CA ARG A 131 15.57 -7.30 -29.68
C ARG A 131 16.44 -7.32 -28.44
N VAL A 132 16.34 -6.24 -27.67
CA VAL A 132 16.86 -6.13 -26.32
C VAL A 132 15.66 -5.80 -25.43
N ASN A 133 15.22 -6.78 -24.65
CA ASN A 133 14.00 -6.70 -23.83
C ASN A 133 12.75 -6.36 -24.67
N TYR A 134 12.17 -5.17 -24.51
CA TYR A 134 10.95 -4.74 -25.21
C TYR A 134 11.23 -3.94 -26.49
N TYR A 135 12.48 -3.54 -26.74
CA TYR A 135 12.85 -2.66 -27.86
C TYR A 135 13.73 -3.38 -28.87
N THR A 136 13.69 -2.91 -30.12
CA THR A 136 14.60 -3.36 -31.18
C THR A 136 15.70 -2.32 -31.35
N THR A 137 16.96 -2.79 -31.43
CA THR A 137 18.11 -1.91 -31.64
C THR A 137 18.14 -1.34 -33.07
N GLN A 138 18.90 -0.27 -33.26
CA GLN A 138 19.25 0.19 -34.61
C GLN A 138 20.11 -0.86 -35.35
N PRO A 139 20.12 -0.86 -36.69
CA PRO A 139 20.99 -1.74 -37.47
C PRO A 139 22.45 -1.61 -37.03
N ASN A 140 23.20 -2.71 -37.04
CA ASN A 140 24.65 -2.76 -36.77
C ASN A 140 25.13 -2.35 -35.35
N LEU A 141 24.22 -2.14 -34.40
CA LEU A 141 24.61 -1.87 -33.00
C LEU A 141 25.16 -3.12 -32.28
N LEU A 142 24.79 -4.31 -32.77
CA LEU A 142 25.18 -5.60 -32.22
C LEU A 142 25.99 -6.39 -33.27
N PRO A 143 27.32 -6.29 -33.27
CA PRO A 143 28.19 -6.84 -34.33
C PRO A 143 28.20 -8.38 -34.38
N PHE A 144 27.60 -9.05 -33.40
CA PHE A 144 27.52 -10.52 -33.31
C PHE A 144 26.19 -11.09 -33.84
N LYS A 145 25.29 -10.23 -34.36
CA LYS A 145 24.01 -10.64 -34.92
C LYS A 145 24.21 -11.32 -36.28
N ASN A 146 24.54 -12.61 -36.26
CA ASN A 146 24.70 -13.43 -37.47
C ASN A 146 23.57 -14.47 -37.55
N PRO A 147 23.09 -14.84 -38.75
CA PRO A 147 22.05 -15.85 -38.93
C PRO A 147 22.39 -17.23 -38.35
N GLY A 148 23.68 -17.51 -38.07
CA GLY A 148 24.12 -18.74 -37.38
C GLY A 148 24.15 -18.69 -35.84
N ASN A 149 24.00 -17.51 -35.23
CA ASN A 149 24.14 -17.33 -33.76
C ASN A 149 22.80 -17.11 -33.02
N ILE A 150 21.69 -16.98 -33.76
CA ILE A 150 20.36 -16.79 -33.18
C ILE A 150 19.52 -17.99 -33.61
N LEU A 151 19.60 -19.06 -32.82
CA LEU A 151 18.66 -20.17 -32.92
C LEU A 151 17.40 -19.77 -32.13
N TYR A 152 16.27 -19.72 -32.84
CA TYR A 152 14.95 -19.54 -32.24
C TYR A 152 14.56 -20.77 -31.42
#